data_AF-X1VLQ8-F1
#
_entry.id   AF-X1VLQ8-F1
#
_cell.length_a   1.000
_cell.length_b   1.000
_cell.length_c   1.000
_cell.angle_alpha   90.00
_cell.angle_beta   90.00
_cell.angle_gamma   90.00
#
_symmetry.space_group_name_H-M   'P 1'
#
loop_
_entity.id
_entity.type
_entity.pdbx_description
1 polymer ?
#
loop_
_entity_poly.entity_id
_entity_poly.type
_entity_poly.pdbx_seq_one_letter_code
_entity_poly.pdbx_strand_id
1 'polypeptide(L)'
;MDAKKTGILAILGASLMWAVEPVFAKLAYANSDYLQTSAIRAIVVALVALLYVFFTGRRNLKVTSKQFSKLFYIAIAGTIFADLLYFFALKKISVLNAVLLGHMQPIFIILIGFFFLKEDKLTRFDYAGIFIMIIAAVFVTTKTLENLFVIKLG
;
A
#
# COMPACT_ATOMS: atom_id res chain seq x y z
N MET A 1 -27.34 11.47 -3.69
CA MET A 1 -26.88 10.17 -4.21
C MET A 1 -26.83 9.20 -3.03
N ASP A 2 -27.27 7.95 -3.20
CA ASP A 2 -27.21 6.94 -2.13
C ASP A 2 -25.76 6.78 -1.62
N ALA A 3 -25.58 6.68 -0.30
CA ALA A 3 -24.27 6.52 0.32
C ALA A 3 -23.55 5.28 -0.21
N LYS A 4 -24.31 4.21 -0.50
CA LYS A 4 -23.76 2.99 -1.10
C LYS A 4 -23.21 3.25 -2.51
N LYS A 5 -23.98 3.92 -3.37
CA LYS A 5 -23.55 4.25 -4.74
C LYS A 5 -22.31 5.15 -4.73
N THR A 6 -22.28 6.13 -3.82
CA THR A 6 -21.13 7.04 -3.65
C THR A 6 -19.89 6.28 -3.20
N GLY A 7 -20.02 5.37 -2.23
CA GLY A 7 -18.93 4.52 -1.78
C GLY A 7 -18.37 3.61 -2.88
N ILE A 8 -19.25 2.98 -3.68
CA ILE A 8 -18.84 2.13 -4.81
C ILE A 8 -18.04 2.95 -5.83
N LEU A 9 -18.54 4.13 -6.23
CA LEU A 9 -17.83 4.99 -7.18
C LEU A 9 -16.49 5.48 -6.63
N ALA A 10 -16.42 5.81 -5.33
CA ALA A 10 -15.18 6.23 -4.69
C ALA A 10 -14.13 5.11 -4.68
N ILE A 11 -14.53 3.87 -4.37
CA ILE A 11 -13.63 2.71 -4.38
C ILE A 11 -13.14 2.42 -5.80
N LEU A 12 -14.03 2.42 -6.80
CA LEU A 12 -13.63 2.20 -8.20
C LEU A 12 -12.63 3.26 -8.67
N GLY A 13 -12.89 4.54 -8.36
CA GLY A 13 -11.95 5.62 -8.65
C GLY A 13 -10.60 5.43 -7.97
N ALA A 14 -10.61 5.09 -6.67
CA ALA A 14 -9.39 4.84 -5.92
C ALA A 14 -8.59 3.66 -6.49
N SER A 15 -9.25 2.55 -6.84
CA SER A 15 -8.60 1.38 -7.43
C SER A 15 -7.95 1.68 -8.78
N LEU A 16 -8.60 2.50 -9.63
CA LEU A 16 -8.01 2.95 -10.89
C LEU A 16 -6.75 3.80 -10.66
N MET A 17 -6.81 4.73 -9.71
CA MET A 17 -5.65 5.56 -9.37
C MET A 17 -4.50 4.70 -8.84
N TRP A 18 -4.79 3.74 -7.96
CA TRP A 18 -3.81 2.79 -7.44
C TRP A 18 -3.18 1.89 -8.50
N ALA A 19 -3.94 1.50 -9.53
CA ALA A 19 -3.43 0.68 -10.62
C ALA A 19 -2.43 1.45 -11.51
N VAL A 20 -2.67 2.74 -11.72
CA VAL A 20 -1.86 3.58 -12.63
C VAL A 20 -0.68 4.24 -11.90
N GLU A 21 -0.80 4.53 -10.60
CA GLU A 21 0.23 5.16 -9.76
C GLU A 21 1.64 4.55 -9.91
N PRO A 22 1.85 3.22 -9.79
CA PRO A 22 3.20 2.66 -9.83
C PRO A 22 3.82 2.73 -11.23
N VAL A 23 3.00 2.80 -12.29
CA VAL A 23 3.47 3.03 -13.67
C VAL A 23 4.02 4.45 -13.79
N PHE A 24 3.26 5.47 -13.35
CA PHE A 24 3.73 6.85 -13.37
C PHE A 24 4.94 7.08 -12.45
N ALA A 25 4.97 6.43 -11.28
CA ALA A 25 6.12 6.49 -10.40
C ALA A 25 7.38 5.95 -11.07
N LYS A 26 7.29 4.80 -11.74
CA LYS A 26 8.42 4.21 -12.48
C LYS A 26 8.86 5.11 -13.64
N LEU A 27 7.92 5.73 -14.36
CA LEU A 27 8.23 6.69 -15.44
C LEU A 27 8.92 7.96 -14.90
N ALA A 28 8.52 8.45 -13.71
CA ALA A 28 9.15 9.60 -13.07
C ALA A 28 10.64 9.35 -12.75
N TYR A 29 11.06 8.10 -12.62
CA TYR A 29 12.46 7.75 -12.38
C TYR A 29 13.41 8.03 -13.54
N ALA A 30 12.87 8.36 -14.73
CA ALA A 30 13.68 8.84 -15.84
C ALA A 30 14.36 10.18 -15.52
N ASN A 31 13.73 11.02 -14.69
CA ASN A 31 14.20 12.39 -14.40
C ASN A 31 14.32 12.70 -12.90
N SER A 32 14.00 11.75 -12.01
CA SER A 32 14.06 11.92 -10.56
C SER A 32 14.47 10.63 -9.86
N ASP A 33 15.02 10.71 -8.65
CA ASP A 33 15.23 9.51 -7.83
C ASP A 33 13.98 9.16 -7.00
N TYR A 34 13.88 7.91 -6.51
CA TYR A 34 12.74 7.43 -5.73
C TYR A 34 12.43 8.29 -4.50
N LEU A 35 13.46 8.84 -3.85
CA LEU A 35 13.32 9.79 -2.74
C LEU A 35 12.66 11.09 -3.18
N GLN A 36 13.08 11.65 -4.31
CA GLN A 36 12.52 12.89 -4.85
C GLN A 36 11.06 12.68 -5.28
N THR A 37 10.77 11.57 -5.97
CA THR A 37 9.40 11.22 -6.37
C THR A 37 8.49 11.10 -5.14
N SER A 38 8.94 10.40 -4.10
CA SER A 38 8.18 10.25 -2.85
C SER A 38 7.97 11.59 -2.12
N ALA A 39 9.00 12.43 -2.05
CA ALA A 39 8.91 13.74 -1.41
C ALA A 39 7.93 14.67 -2.13
N ILE A 40 8.01 14.75 -3.47
CA ILE A 40 7.07 15.56 -4.27
C ILE A 40 5.64 15.04 -4.09
N ARG A 41 5.45 13.71 -4.11
CA ARG A 41 4.13 13.10 -3.84
C ARG A 41 3.58 13.52 -2.49
N ALA A 42 4.41 13.46 -1.44
CA ALA A 42 4.00 13.84 -0.08
C ALA A 42 3.60 15.32 0.01
N ILE A 43 4.34 16.22 -0.64
CA ILE A 43 3.99 17.65 -0.72
C ILE A 43 2.66 17.85 -1.43
N VAL A 44 2.45 17.21 -2.59
CA VAL A 44 1.20 17.31 -3.35
C VAL A 44 0.02 16.78 -2.54
N VAL A 45 0.16 15.62 -1.89
CA VAL A 45 -0.89 15.06 -1.02
C VAL A 45 -1.23 16.01 0.13
N ALA A 46 -0.22 16.61 0.78
CA ALA A 46 -0.43 17.57 1.85
C ALA A 46 -1.18 18.83 1.34
N LEU A 47 -0.80 19.38 0.19
CA LEU A 47 -1.47 20.52 -0.42
C LEU A 47 -2.93 20.20 -0.76
N VAL A 48 -3.19 19.06 -1.40
CA VAL A 48 -4.56 18.63 -1.74
C VAL A 48 -5.40 18.43 -0.48
N ALA A 49 -4.84 17.83 0.57
CA ALA A 49 -5.52 17.65 1.85
C ALA A 49 -5.85 18.99 2.52
N LEU A 50 -4.92 19.96 2.49
CA LEU A 50 -5.14 21.31 3.03
C LEU A 50 -6.22 22.07 2.25
N LEU A 51 -6.20 21.99 0.91
CA LEU A 51 -7.26 22.56 0.07
C LEU A 51 -8.62 21.94 0.38
N TYR A 52 -8.68 20.62 0.52
CA TYR A 52 -9.92 19.93 0.92
C TYR A 52 -10.44 20.44 2.27
N VAL A 53 -9.58 20.57 3.28
CA VAL A 53 -9.95 21.13 4.59
C VAL A 53 -10.46 22.57 4.47
N PHE A 54 -9.78 23.39 3.65
CA PHE A 54 -10.16 24.77 3.41
C PHE A 54 -11.55 24.89 2.78
N PHE A 55 -11.83 24.13 1.71
CA PHE A 55 -13.11 24.19 0.99
C PHE A 55 -14.27 23.54 1.75
N THR A 56 -14.00 22.53 2.58
CA THR A 56 -15.05 21.86 3.37
C THR A 56 -15.35 22.53 4.71
N GLY A 57 -14.60 23.59 5.06
CA GLY A 57 -14.77 24.30 6.34
C GLY A 57 -14.39 23.47 7.58
N ARG A 58 -13.72 22.32 7.41
CA ARG A 58 -13.35 21.41 8.50
C ARG A 58 -12.13 21.91 9.28
N ARG A 59 -12.29 23.04 9.99
CA ARG A 59 -11.18 23.78 10.62
C ARG A 59 -10.64 23.19 11.92
N ASN A 60 -11.25 22.14 12.47
CA ASN A 60 -10.77 21.55 13.73
C ASN A 60 -9.61 20.57 13.48
N LEU A 61 -8.39 21.11 13.40
CA LEU A 61 -7.15 20.34 13.26
C LEU A 61 -6.45 20.10 14.61
N LYS A 62 -7.15 20.29 15.74
CA LYS A 62 -6.55 20.09 17.07
C LYS A 62 -6.25 18.62 17.30
N VAL A 63 -4.98 18.29 17.52
CA VAL A 63 -4.51 16.95 17.85
C VAL A 63 -4.20 16.88 19.34
N THR A 64 -4.84 15.96 20.04
CA THR A 64 -4.50 15.68 21.45
C THR A 64 -3.17 14.93 21.54
N SER A 65 -2.45 15.04 22.67
CA SER A 65 -1.18 14.33 22.87
C SER A 65 -1.30 12.80 22.67
N LYS A 66 -2.43 12.19 23.09
CA LYS A 66 -2.71 10.76 22.85
C LYS A 66 -2.91 10.44 21.36
N GLN A 67 -3.53 11.33 20.59
CA GLN A 67 -3.69 11.16 19.14
C GLN A 67 -2.36 11.40 18.41
N PHE A 68 -1.54 12.33 18.89
CA PHE A 68 -0.24 12.64 18.29
C PHE A 68 0.67 11.41 18.24
N SER A 69 0.76 10.64 19.33
CA SER A 69 1.55 9.40 19.35
C SER A 69 1.10 8.39 18.28
N LYS A 70 -0.23 8.20 18.11
CA LYS A 70 -0.79 7.31 17.08
C LYS A 70 -0.54 7.84 15.67
N LEU A 71 -0.75 9.13 15.45
CA LEU A 71 -0.51 9.78 14.17
C LEU A 71 0.97 9.74 13.79
N PHE A 72 1.86 9.95 14.75
CA PHE A 72 3.30 9.86 14.55
C PHE A 72 3.71 8.44 14.16
N TYR A 73 3.19 7.42 14.84
CA TYR A 73 3.42 6.02 14.45
C TYR A 73 2.96 5.76 13.00
N ILE A 74 1.73 6.17 12.64
CA ILE A 74 1.20 5.98 11.29
C ILE A 74 2.05 6.74 10.26
N ALA A 75 2.45 7.98 10.56
CA ALA A 75 3.25 8.81 9.66
C ALA A 75 4.64 8.21 9.41
N ILE A 76 5.33 7.74 10.46
CA ILE A 76 6.67 7.16 10.31
C ILE A 76 6.60 5.77 9.68
N ALA A 77 5.83 4.85 10.27
CA ALA A 77 5.84 3.45 9.86
C ALA A 77 5.01 3.21 8.58
N GLY A 78 3.77 3.71 8.57
CA GLY A 78 2.81 3.45 7.51
C GLY A 78 2.94 4.35 6.29
N THR A 79 3.41 5.59 6.47
CA THR A 79 3.58 6.52 5.34
C THR A 79 5.04 6.57 4.92
N ILE A 80 5.96 7.10 5.74
CA ILE A 80 7.34 7.33 5.30
C ILE A 80 8.07 6.02 4.99
N PHE A 81 8.18 5.09 5.96
CA PHE A 81 8.96 3.87 5.76
C PHE A 81 8.35 2.96 4.71
N ALA A 82 7.06 2.65 4.82
CA ALA A 82 6.38 1.77 3.87
C ALA A 82 6.39 2.33 2.45
N ASP A 83 6.07 3.62 2.25
CA ASP A 83 6.10 4.22 0.91
C ASP A 83 7.51 4.24 0.32
N LEU A 84 8.52 4.59 1.12
CA LEU A 84 9.91 4.62 0.64
C LEU A 84 10.39 3.24 0.24
N LEU A 85 10.07 2.19 1.01
CA LEU A 85 10.40 0.81 0.65
C LEU A 85 9.68 0.37 -0.62
N TYR A 86 8.40 0.75 -0.79
CA TYR A 86 7.64 0.45 -1.99
C TYR A 86 8.22 1.13 -3.24
N PHE A 87 8.53 2.42 -3.17
CA PHE A 87 9.16 3.15 -4.27
C PHE A 87 10.58 2.66 -4.56
N PHE A 88 11.34 2.30 -3.52
CA PHE A 88 12.63 1.65 -3.70
C PHE A 88 12.49 0.30 -4.40
N ALA A 89 11.50 -0.52 -4.04
CA ALA A 89 11.21 -1.77 -4.73
C ALA A 89 10.86 -1.51 -6.21
N LEU A 90 10.02 -0.51 -6.49
CA LEU A 90 9.72 -0.09 -7.86
C LEU A 90 10.98 0.31 -8.63
N LYS A 91 12.01 0.88 -8.00
CA LYS A 91 13.30 1.13 -8.65
C LYS A 91 14.03 -0.16 -9.05
N LYS A 92 13.95 -1.20 -8.22
CA LYS A 92 14.73 -2.45 -8.35
C LYS A 92 14.08 -3.53 -9.23
N ILE A 93 12.75 -3.64 -9.23
CA ILE A 93 12.02 -4.68 -9.95
C ILE A 93 11.02 -4.07 -10.93
N SER A 94 10.36 -4.93 -11.73
CA SER A 94 9.28 -4.50 -12.62
C SER A 94 8.07 -4.03 -11.82
N VAL A 95 7.30 -3.10 -12.41
CA VAL A 95 6.04 -2.61 -11.81
C VAL A 95 5.10 -3.78 -11.49
N LEU A 96 4.96 -4.72 -12.44
CA LEU A 96 4.12 -5.90 -12.26
C LEU A 96 4.53 -6.73 -11.03
N ASN A 97 5.82 -7.02 -10.87
CA ASN A 97 6.29 -7.83 -9.74
C ASN A 97 6.13 -7.09 -8.41
N ALA A 98 6.42 -5.79 -8.36
CA ALA A 98 6.26 -4.98 -7.15
C ALA A 98 4.80 -4.91 -6.69
N VAL A 99 3.88 -4.67 -7.63
CA VAL A 99 2.44 -4.58 -7.34
C VAL A 99 1.91 -5.93 -6.84
N LEU A 100 2.23 -7.03 -7.54
CA LEU A 100 1.76 -8.36 -7.16
C LEU A 100 2.29 -8.82 -5.79
N LEU A 101 3.57 -8.55 -5.49
CA LEU A 101 4.12 -8.79 -4.16
C LEU A 101 3.48 -7.88 -3.11
N GLY A 102 3.21 -6.62 -3.45
CA GLY A 102 2.47 -5.69 -2.58
C GLY A 102 1.06 -6.17 -2.24
N HIS A 103 0.38 -6.85 -3.18
CA HIS A 103 -0.95 -7.43 -2.96
C HIS A 103 -0.95 -8.60 -1.97
N MET A 104 0.22 -9.06 -1.51
CA MET A 104 0.34 -10.00 -0.40
C MET A 104 0.10 -9.37 0.98
N GLN A 105 -0.06 -8.04 1.06
CA GLN A 105 -0.31 -7.32 2.31
C GLN A 105 -1.38 -7.97 3.22
N PRO A 106 -2.51 -8.52 2.72
CA PRO A 106 -3.48 -9.22 3.55
C PRO A 106 -2.90 -10.37 4.38
N ILE A 107 -1.89 -11.11 3.89
CA ILE A 107 -1.23 -12.16 4.68
C ILE A 107 -0.60 -11.54 5.94
N PHE A 108 0.14 -10.44 5.76
CA PHE A 108 0.79 -9.75 6.88
C PHE A 108 -0.23 -9.12 7.83
N ILE A 109 -1.33 -8.56 7.29
CA ILE A 109 -2.43 -8.02 8.11
C ILE A 109 -3.03 -9.12 8.97
N ILE A 110 -3.32 -10.30 8.42
CA ILE A 110 -3.89 -11.41 9.17
C ILE A 110 -2.91 -11.93 10.22
N LEU A 111 -1.64 -12.11 9.86
CA LEU A 111 -0.60 -12.57 10.79
C LEU A 111 -0.41 -11.61 11.96
N ILE A 112 -0.23 -10.31 11.67
CA ILE A 112 -0.10 -9.28 12.71
C ILE A 112 -1.39 -9.20 13.52
N GLY A 113 -2.55 -9.21 12.85
CA GLY A 113 -3.86 -9.20 13.51
C GLY A 113 -3.99 -10.33 14.52
N PHE A 114 -3.66 -11.56 14.14
CA PHE A 114 -3.68 -12.71 15.05
C PHE A 114 -2.81 -12.52 16.30
N PHE A 115 -1.62 -11.90 16.19
CA PHE A 115 -0.75 -11.67 17.35
C PHE A 115 -1.18 -10.50 18.24
N PHE A 116 -1.77 -9.45 17.67
CA PHE A 116 -2.11 -8.21 18.40
C PHE A 116 -3.58 -8.14 18.82
N LEU A 117 -4.49 -8.60 17.96
CA LEU A 117 -5.93 -8.74 18.22
C LEU A 117 -6.15 -10.14 18.80
N LYS A 118 -5.91 -10.28 20.11
CA LYS A 118 -5.98 -11.54 20.86
C LYS A 118 -7.34 -12.27 20.77
N GLU A 119 -8.36 -11.63 20.20
CA GLU A 119 -9.73 -12.13 20.07
C GLU A 119 -10.02 -12.73 18.68
N ASP A 120 -9.18 -12.47 17.68
CA ASP A 120 -9.41 -12.93 16.31
C ASP A 120 -9.04 -14.41 16.16
N LYS A 121 -10.07 -15.22 15.86
CA LYS A 121 -9.90 -16.64 15.53
C LYS A 121 -9.93 -16.82 14.02
N LEU A 122 -8.80 -17.27 13.47
CA LEU A 122 -8.70 -17.60 12.05
C LEU A 122 -9.62 -18.77 11.70
N THR A 123 -10.42 -18.58 10.65
CA THR A 123 -11.29 -19.59 10.06
C THR A 123 -10.52 -20.47 9.07
N ARG A 124 -11.11 -21.60 8.68
CA ARG A 124 -10.53 -22.48 7.63
C ARG A 124 -10.34 -21.73 6.29
N PHE A 125 -11.19 -20.75 6.01
CA PHE A 125 -11.09 -19.95 4.79
C PHE A 125 -9.92 -18.97 4.83
N ASP A 126 -9.58 -18.43 6.01
CA ASP A 126 -8.40 -17.55 6.16
C ASP A 126 -7.11 -18.31 5.88
N TYR A 127 -6.98 -19.53 6.41
CA TYR A 127 -5.84 -20.41 6.11
C TYR A 127 -5.74 -20.75 4.63
N ALA A 128 -6.86 -21.09 3.99
CA ALA A 128 -6.89 -21.37 2.55
C ALA A 128 -6.50 -20.14 1.72
N GLY A 129 -6.99 -18.95 2.09
CA GLY A 129 -6.64 -17.69 1.44
C GLY A 129 -5.15 -17.37 1.56
N ILE A 130 -4.58 -17.46 2.77
CA ILE A 130 -3.14 -17.27 3.00
C ILE A 130 -2.32 -18.24 2.15
N PHE A 131 -2.69 -19.53 2.12
CA PHE A 131 -1.99 -20.54 1.33
C PHE A 131 -1.99 -20.21 -0.17
N ILE A 132 -3.15 -19.85 -0.73
CA ILE A 132 -3.28 -19.45 -2.14
C ILE A 132 -2.43 -18.20 -2.44
N MET A 133 -2.43 -17.22 -1.54
CA MET A 133 -1.64 -16.00 -1.71
C MET A 133 -0.14 -16.25 -1.66
N ILE A 134 0.33 -17.16 -0.80
CA ILE A 134 1.75 -17.57 -0.76
C ILE A 134 2.15 -18.27 -2.07
N ILE A 135 1.30 -19.17 -2.58
CA ILE A 135 1.54 -19.83 -3.87
C ILE A 135 1.66 -18.77 -4.98
N ALA A 136 0.70 -17.85 -5.06
CA ALA A 136 0.71 -16.78 -6.06
C ALA A 136 2.02 -15.96 -6.01
N ALA A 137 2.48 -15.61 -4.80
CA ALA A 137 3.73 -14.88 -4.61
C ALA A 137 4.96 -15.62 -5.14
N VAL A 138 5.05 -16.92 -4.87
CA VAL A 138 6.14 -17.78 -5.34
C VAL A 138 6.16 -17.80 -6.87
N PHE A 139 5.01 -18.04 -7.51
CA PHE A 139 4.90 -18.03 -8.97
C PHE A 139 5.30 -16.70 -9.60
N VAL A 140 4.89 -15.58 -9.00
CA VAL A 140 5.24 -14.23 -9.47
C VAL A 140 6.75 -13.97 -9.35
N THR A 141 7.37 -14.50 -8.30
CA THR A 141 8.79 -14.27 -8.03
C THR A 141 9.70 -15.13 -8.92
N THR A 142 9.32 -16.39 -9.16
CA THR A 142 10.15 -17.32 -9.96
C THR A 142 9.96 -17.14 -11.46
N LYS A 143 8.81 -16.59 -11.90
CA LYS A 143 8.43 -16.32 -13.31
C LYS A 143 8.31 -17.55 -14.22
N THR A 144 9.11 -18.60 -14.01
CA THR A 144 9.12 -19.86 -14.76
C THR A 144 9.14 -21.06 -13.81
N LEU A 145 8.68 -22.22 -14.31
CA LEU A 145 8.70 -23.48 -13.56
C LEU A 145 10.13 -23.96 -13.30
N GLU A 146 11.06 -23.70 -14.22
CA GLU A 146 12.48 -24.05 -14.05
C GLU A 146 13.12 -23.27 -12.89
N ASN A 147 12.86 -21.96 -12.81
CA ASN A 147 13.31 -21.13 -11.69
C ASN A 147 12.65 -21.54 -10.36
N LEU A 148 11.42 -22.10 -10.41
CA LEU A 148 10.75 -22.65 -9.24
C LEU A 148 11.47 -23.87 -8.67
N PHE A 149 11.86 -24.81 -9.54
CA PHE A 149 12.56 -26.02 -9.09
C PHE A 149 13.96 -25.74 -8.54
N VAL A 150 14.61 -24.66 -8.98
CA VAL A 150 15.95 -24.26 -8.53
C VAL A 150 15.91 -23.21 -7.39
N ILE A 151 14.71 -22.77 -6.97
CA ILE A 151 14.50 -21.65 -6.02
C ILE A 151 15.34 -20.43 -6.43
N LYS A 152 15.36 -20.14 -7.73
CA LYS A 152 16.04 -18.95 -8.24
C LYS A 152 15.10 -17.76 -8.13
N LEU A 153 15.32 -16.94 -7.10
CA LEU A 153 14.52 -15.75 -6.84
C LEU A 153 15.07 -14.57 -7.67
N GLY A 154 14.34 -14.20 -8.74
CA GLY A 154 14.62 -13.01 -9.55
C GLY A 154 15.48 -13.24 -10.78
#